data_AF-A0A7R9MID3-F1
#
_entry.id   AF-A0A7R9MID3-F1
#
_cell.length_a   1.000
_cell.length_b   1.000
_cell.length_c   1.000
_cell.angle_alpha   90.00
_cell.angle_beta   90.00
_cell.angle_gamma   90.00
#
_symmetry.space_group_name_H-M   'P 1'
#
loop_
_entity.id
_entity.type
_entity.pdbx_description
1 polymer ?
#
loop_
_entity_poly.entity_id
_entity_poly.type
_entity_poly.pdbx_seq_one_letter_code
_entity_poly.pdbx_strand_id
1 'polypeptide(L)' 'MDQSVTQIRDLKHGLKGVNLIAIVLEVGRPNITKEDHEIRTCKIADRSGSINICVWDEPGL' A
#
# COMPACT_ATOMS: atom_id res chain seq x y z
N MET A 1 13.25 15.89 -12.27
CA MET A 1 13.33 14.50 -12.77
C MET A 1 11.93 13.94 -12.66
N ASP A 2 11.36 13.50 -13.78
CA ASP A 2 10.06 12.83 -13.79
C ASP A 2 10.19 11.52 -12.99
N GLN A 3 9.49 11.40 -11.87
CA GLN A 3 9.50 10.17 -11.08
C GLN A 3 8.61 9.17 -11.81
N SER A 4 9.19 8.12 -12.38
CA SER A 4 8.43 7.09 -13.07
C SER A 4 7.43 6.43 -12.12
N VAL A 5 6.15 6.50 -12.45
CA VAL A 5 5.08 5.81 -11.72
C VAL A 5 5.03 4.35 -12.19
N THR A 6 5.20 3.42 -11.25
CA THR A 6 5.10 1.98 -11.47
C THR A 6 3.63 1.55 -11.45
N GLN A 7 3.23 0.64 -12.34
CA GLN A 7 1.88 0.05 -12.32
C GLN A 7 1.81 -1.15 -11.37
N ILE A 8 0.64 -1.42 -10.79
CA ILE A 8 0.44 -2.55 -9.85
C ILE A 8 0.88 -3.89 -10.46
N ARG A 9 0.54 -4.15 -11.73
CA ARG A 9 0.90 -5.42 -12.41
C ARG A 9 2.41 -5.64 -12.52
N ASP A 10 3.20 -4.57 -12.51
CA ASP A 10 4.66 -4.65 -12.68
C ASP A 10 5.40 -4.79 -11.33
N LEU A 11 4.67 -4.74 -10.21
CA LEU A 11 5.23 -4.98 -8.88
C LEU A 11 5.70 -6.44 -8.76
N LYS A 12 6.89 -6.60 -8.18
CA LYS A 12 7.52 -7.90 -7.91
C LYS A 12 8.00 -7.94 -6.46
N HIS A 13 8.08 -9.15 -5.91
CA HIS A 13 8.64 -9.35 -4.58
C HIS A 13 10.05 -8.75 -4.47
N GLY A 14 10.30 -8.02 -3.38
CA GLY A 14 11.59 -7.40 -3.11
C GLY A 14 11.88 -6.08 -3.85
N LEU A 15 10.96 -5.59 -4.69
CA LEU A 15 11.11 -4.29 -5.35
C LEU A 15 11.04 -3.16 -4.29
N LYS A 16 11.98 -2.21 -4.35
CA LYS A 16 12.08 -1.06 -3.44
C LYS A 16 12.13 0.25 -4.25
N GLY A 17 11.86 1.39 -3.59
CA GLY A 17 11.87 2.70 -4.26
C GLY A 17 10.74 2.87 -5.28
N VAL A 18 9.57 2.33 -4.96
CA VAL A 18 8.40 2.32 -5.84
C VAL A 18 7.59 3.60 -5.65
N ASN A 19 7.32 4.30 -6.75
CA ASN A 19 6.30 5.33 -6.80
C ASN A 19 5.05 4.73 -7.46
N LEU A 20 3.90 4.80 -6.79
CA LEU A 20 2.65 4.19 -7.25
C LEU A 20 1.50 5.18 -7.02
N ILE A 21 0.58 5.27 -8.00
CA ILE A 21 -0.65 6.04 -7.87
C ILE A 21 -1.82 5.07 -8.04
N ALA A 22 -2.72 5.02 -7.06
CA ALA A 22 -3.84 4.10 -7.01
C ALA A 22 -5.02 4.71 -6.24
N ILE A 23 -6.21 4.14 -6.42
CA ILE A 23 -7.39 4.42 -5.59
C ILE A 23 -7.54 3.36 -4.49
N VAL A 24 -8.12 3.74 -3.36
CA VAL A 24 -8.49 2.78 -2.30
C VAL A 24 -9.85 2.18 -2.63
N LEU A 25 -9.95 0.85 -2.60
CA LEU A 25 -11.19 0.11 -2.80
C LEU A 25 -11.81 -0.36 -1.47
N GLU A 26 -10.98 -0.80 -0.53
CA GLU A 26 -11.41 -1.35 0.75
C GLU A 26 -10.41 -0.98 1.85
N VAL A 27 -10.91 -0.65 3.05
CA VAL A 27 -10.13 -0.45 4.27
C VAL A 27 -10.53 -1.54 5.27
N GLY A 28 -9.59 -2.43 5.58
CA GLY A 28 -9.79 -3.49 6.55
C GLY A 28 -9.88 -2.96 7.98
N ARG A 29 -10.35 -3.81 8.89
CA ARG A 29 -10.37 -3.50 10.34
C ARG A 29 -8.94 -3.38 10.89
N PRO A 30 -8.71 -2.49 11.86
CA PRO A 30 -7.41 -2.38 12.53
C PRO A 30 -7.08 -3.67 13.30
N ASN A 31 -5.82 -4.07 13.25
CA ASN A 31 -5.24 -5.11 14.11
C ASN A 31 -4.11 -4.49 14.93
N ILE A 32 -4.06 -4.80 16.22
CA ILE A 32 -3.00 -4.31 17.11
C ILE A 32 -1.92 -5.39 17.24
N THR A 33 -0.66 -5.01 17.04
CA THR A 33 0.47 -5.91 17.25
C THR A 33 0.75 -6.12 18.74
N LYS A 34 1.62 -7.08 19.07
CA LYS A 34 2.07 -7.29 20.45
C LYS A 34 2.83 -6.09 21.03
N GLU A 35 3.35 -5.22 20.16
CA GLU A 35 4.11 -4.03 20.50
C GLU A 35 3.23 -2.76 20.47
N ASP A 36 1.91 -2.91 20.44
CA ASP A 36 0.91 -1.83 20.46
C ASP A 36 0.90 -0.93 19.21
N HIS A 37 1.35 -1.46 18.07
CA HIS A 37 1.22 -0.80 16.77
C HIS A 37 -0.09 -1.18 16.08
N GLU A 38 -0.75 -0.21 15.46
CA GLU A 38 -1.95 -0.45 14.66
C GLU A 38 -1.59 -0.78 13.21
N ILE A 39 -2.14 -1.86 12.66
CA ILE A 39 -1.99 -2.23 11.25
C ILE A 39 -3.35 -2.33 10.59
N ARG A 40 -3.50 -1.70 9.42
CA ARG A 40 -4.67 -1.85 8.55
C ARG A 40 -4.25 -2.39 7.19
N THR A 41 -4.90 -3.48 6.77
CA THR A 41 -4.80 -3.97 5.40
C THR A 41 -5.80 -3.21 4.54
N CYS A 42 -5.33 -2.52 3.51
CA CYS A 42 -6.16 -1.82 2.53
C CYS A 42 -6.02 -2.46 1.16
N LYS A 43 -7.11 -2.61 0.42
CA LYS A 43 -7.06 -3.00 -0.99
C LYS A 43 -7.01 -1.74 -1.84
N ILE A 44 -5.99 -1.61 -2.67
CA ILE A 44 -5.82 -0.51 -3.62
C ILE A 44 -5.85 -1.03 -5.06
N ALA A 45 -6.21 -0.18 -6.01
CA ALA A 45 -6.24 -0.54 -7.42
C ALA A 45 -5.84 0.61 -8.35
N ASP A 46 -5.30 0.23 -9.51
CA ASP A 46 -5.09 1.08 -10.67
C ASP A 46 -5.71 0.39 -11.91
N ARG A 47 -5.45 0.92 -13.11
CA ARG A 47 -5.96 0.31 -14.36
C ARG A 47 -5.36 -1.06 -14.68
N SER A 48 -4.25 -1.43 -14.05
CA SER A 48 -3.52 -2.68 -14.31
C SER A 48 -3.92 -3.82 -13.36
N GLY A 49 -4.47 -3.53 -12.19
CA GLY A 49 -4.93 -4.53 -11.23
C GLY A 49 -5.18 -3.97 -9.83
N SER A 50 -5.26 -4.87 -8.84
CA SER A 50 -5.41 -4.50 -7.43
C SER A 50 -4.46 -5.29 -6.55
N ILE A 51 -3.97 -4.68 -5.47
CA ILE A 51 -3.08 -5.31 -4.48
C ILE A 51 -3.48 -4.90 -3.06
N ASN A 52 -3.11 -5.71 -2.07
CA ASN A 52 -3.22 -5.35 -0.66
C ASN A 52 -1.96 -4.61 -0.20
N ILE A 53 -2.16 -3.53 0.54
CA ILE A 53 -1.11 -2.82 1.27
C ILE A 53 -1.40 -2.86 2.76
N CYS A 54 -0.36 -2.85 3.59
CA CYS A 54 -0.50 -2.68 5.03
C CYS A 54 -0.03 -1.27 5.41
N VAL A 55 -0.92 -0.48 5.97
CA VAL A 55 -0.59 0.83 6.54
C VAL A 55 -0.44 0.64 8.05
N TRP A 56 0.64 1.18 8.59
CA TRP A 56 0.97 1.12 10.00
C TRP A 56 0.73 2.49 10.63
N ASP A 57 0.19 2.48 11.85
CA ASP A 57 -0.03 3.64 12.70
C ASP A 57 -0.69 4.81 11.94
N GLU A 58 -0.36 6.05 12.30
CA GLU A 58 -0.87 7.24 11.64
C GLU A 58 0.16 7.77 10.62
N PRO A 59 -0.15 7.78 9.31
CA PRO A 59 0.78 8.22 8.29
C PRO A 59 1.04 9.73 8.37
N GLY A 60 2.32 10.13 8.43
CA GLY A 60 2.75 11.53 8.34
C GLY A 60 3.15 12.21 9.66
N LEU A 61 3.26 11.45 10.75
CA LEU A 61 3.87 11.87 12.02
C LEU A 61 5.38 11.67 12.04
#